data_AF-A0A9E6EN85-F1
#
_entry.id   AF-A0A9E6EN85-F1
#
_cell.length_a   1.000
_cell.length_b   1.000
_cell.length_c   1.000
_cell.angle_alpha   90.00
_cell.angle_beta   90.00
_cell.angle_gamma   90.00
#
_symmetry.space_group_name_H-M   'P 1'
#
loop_
_entity.id
_entity.type
_entity.pdbx_description
1 polymer ?
#
loop_
_entity_poly.entity_id
_entity_poly.type
_entity_poly.pdbx_seq_one_letter_code
_entity_poly.pdbx_strand_id
1 'polypeptide(L)'
;MERRTFLQALGAATAASRLPLLGQDPPLGHLGLFEGGCPSAPFRLENIAGLLELSMGLSAWKEAAGSRWSLRMNPSSGNLHPTEAHLILPDLQGYPAGIYHYSPLHHCLERRAEISATLWGR
;
A
#
# COMPACT_ATOMS: atom_id res chain seq x y z
N MET A 1 -6.35 23.34 -25.74
CA MET A 1 -6.92 22.01 -25.47
C MET A 1 -6.00 21.28 -24.49
N GLU A 2 -6.33 21.47 -23.21
CA GLU A 2 -6.00 20.74 -21.97
C GLU A 2 -4.65 20.00 -21.81
N ARG A 3 -3.67 20.69 -21.22
CA ARG A 3 -2.56 20.10 -20.42
C ARG A 3 -2.52 20.66 -19.00
N ARG A 4 -3.65 21.15 -18.47
CA ARG A 4 -3.69 21.94 -17.23
C ARG A 4 -4.37 21.29 -16.02
N THR A 5 -4.81 20.03 -16.13
CA THR A 5 -5.63 19.40 -15.08
C THR A 5 -4.91 18.35 -14.24
N PHE A 6 -3.58 18.17 -14.38
CA PHE A 6 -2.86 17.15 -13.60
C PHE A 6 -2.18 17.67 -12.32
N LEU A 7 -2.01 18.99 -12.16
CA LEU A 7 -1.24 19.56 -11.05
C LEU A 7 -2.08 20.21 -9.93
N GLN A 8 -3.41 20.20 -10.03
CA GLN A 8 -4.26 20.92 -9.07
C GLN A 8 -4.81 20.03 -7.94
N ALA A 9 -4.47 18.75 -7.89
CA ALA A 9 -5.01 17.79 -6.91
C ALA A 9 -4.09 17.50 -5.69
N LEU A 10 -2.95 18.18 -5.54
CA LEU A 10 -2.01 17.88 -4.44
C LEU A 10 -2.28 18.65 -3.12
N GLY A 11 -3.33 19.48 -3.06
CA GLY A 11 -3.61 20.35 -1.91
C GLY A 11 -4.88 20.01 -1.11
N ALA A 12 -5.69 19.05 -1.54
CA ALA A 12 -6.89 18.66 -0.78
C ALA A 12 -6.51 17.62 0.27
N ALA A 13 -6.95 17.82 1.51
CA ALA A 13 -6.88 16.83 2.58
C ALA A 13 -7.44 15.51 2.03
N THR A 14 -6.53 14.58 1.78
CA THR A 14 -6.84 13.36 1.06
C THR A 14 -7.54 12.44 2.05
N ALA A 15 -8.74 11.95 1.71
CA ALA A 15 -9.42 10.99 2.57
C ALA A 15 -8.49 9.79 2.80
N ALA A 16 -8.04 9.63 4.04
CA ALA A 16 -7.11 8.58 4.45
C ALA A 16 -7.87 7.50 5.20
N SER A 17 -7.78 6.26 4.74
CA SER A 17 -8.48 5.13 5.33
C SER A 17 -7.47 4.08 5.80
N ARG A 18 -7.49 3.81 7.11
CA ARG A 18 -6.58 2.83 7.75
C ARG A 18 -6.85 1.45 7.22
N LEU A 19 -5.77 0.72 6.96
CA LEU A 19 -5.81 -0.67 6.55
C LEU A 19 -5.74 -1.58 7.79
N PRO A 20 -6.40 -2.75 7.77
CA PRO A 20 -6.23 -3.75 8.82
C PRO A 20 -4.86 -4.43 8.69
N LEU A 21 -4.18 -4.66 9.81
CA LEU A 21 -3.05 -5.59 9.86
C LEU A 21 -3.56 -7.03 9.83
N LEU A 22 -2.74 -7.94 9.32
CA LEU A 22 -2.99 -9.37 9.38
C LEU A 22 -3.07 -9.82 10.84
N GLY A 23 -4.14 -10.55 11.18
CA GLY A 23 -4.31 -11.14 12.52
C GLY A 23 -3.43 -12.37 12.74
N GLN A 24 -2.91 -12.96 11.67
CA GLN A 24 -2.07 -14.15 11.67
C GLN A 24 -1.18 -14.14 10.43
N ASP A 25 0.02 -14.69 10.55
CA ASP A 25 0.92 -14.83 9.42
C ASP A 25 0.31 -15.74 8.34
N PRO A 26 0.60 -15.48 7.05
CA PRO A 26 0.23 -16.40 5.98
C PRO A 26 0.77 -17.81 6.28
N PRO A 27 0.00 -18.87 6.00
CA PRO A 27 0.41 -20.24 6.32
C PRO A 27 1.62 -20.72 5.51
N LEU A 28 1.95 -20.01 4.43
CA LEU A 28 3.08 -20.33 3.57
C LEU A 28 4.36 -19.68 4.12
N GLY A 29 5.30 -20.50 4.58
CA GLY A 29 6.63 -20.06 4.96
C GLY A 29 7.52 -19.76 3.75
N HIS A 30 8.74 -19.27 4.01
CA HIS A 30 9.72 -18.87 2.99
C HIS A 30 9.96 -19.94 1.90
N LEU A 31 10.05 -21.22 2.26
CA LEU A 31 10.28 -22.30 1.29
C LEU A 31 9.16 -22.46 0.28
N GLY A 32 7.91 -22.17 0.69
CA GLY A 32 6.74 -22.30 -0.19
C GLY A 32 6.74 -21.30 -1.36
N LEU A 33 7.57 -20.26 -1.33
CA LEU A 33 7.77 -19.35 -2.46
C LEU A 33 8.37 -20.06 -3.70
N PHE A 34 9.06 -21.19 -3.50
CA PHE A 34 9.76 -21.92 -4.56
C PHE A 34 9.04 -23.20 -5.02
N GLU A 35 8.04 -23.66 -4.28
CA GLU A 35 7.39 -24.95 -4.51
C GLU A 35 6.20 -24.87 -5.50
N GLY A 36 5.74 -23.66 -5.83
CA GLY A 36 4.57 -23.45 -6.68
C GLY A 36 3.27 -23.98 -6.05
N GLY A 37 2.14 -23.82 -6.73
CA GLY A 37 0.87 -24.43 -6.31
C GLY A 37 0.16 -23.79 -5.11
N CYS A 38 0.65 -22.66 -4.59
CA CYS A 38 -0.11 -21.89 -3.60
C CYS A 38 -1.39 -21.34 -4.24
N PRO A 39 -2.58 -21.58 -3.66
CA PRO A 39 -3.81 -20.97 -4.15
C PRO A 39 -3.71 -19.46 -4.05
N SER A 40 -4.24 -18.75 -5.04
CA SER A 40 -4.34 -17.30 -4.97
C SER A 40 -5.36 -16.88 -3.91
N ALA A 41 -5.03 -15.83 -3.15
CA ALA A 41 -5.98 -15.22 -2.24
C ALA A 41 -7.02 -14.39 -3.03
N PRO A 42 -8.26 -14.26 -2.53
CA PRO A 42 -9.26 -13.38 -3.14
C PRO A 42 -8.78 -11.92 -3.24
N PHE A 43 -9.13 -11.22 -4.30
CA PHE A 43 -8.81 -9.79 -4.44
C PHE A 43 -9.76 -8.94 -3.58
N ARG A 44 -9.41 -8.76 -2.30
CA ARG A 44 -10.17 -7.97 -1.31
C ARG A 44 -9.22 -7.06 -0.54
N LEU A 45 -9.77 -6.02 0.08
CA LEU A 45 -8.99 -5.01 0.80
C LEU A 45 -8.08 -5.63 1.87
N GLU A 46 -8.55 -6.65 2.60
CA GLU A 46 -7.76 -7.28 3.67
C GLU A 46 -6.51 -7.96 3.14
N ASN A 47 -6.60 -8.60 1.97
CA ASN A 47 -5.45 -9.26 1.34
C ASN A 47 -4.49 -8.25 0.70
N ILE A 48 -5.01 -7.13 0.18
CA ILE A 48 -4.19 -6.00 -0.30
C ILE A 48 -3.46 -5.35 0.88
N ALA A 49 -4.14 -5.17 2.02
CA ALA A 49 -3.57 -4.65 3.25
C ALA A 49 -2.43 -5.54 3.76
N GLY A 50 -2.66 -6.86 3.84
CA GLY A 50 -1.62 -7.81 4.23
C GLY A 50 -0.44 -7.84 3.26
N LEU A 51 -0.68 -7.73 1.94
CA LEU A 51 0.40 -7.59 0.97
C LEU A 51 1.23 -6.32 1.25
N LEU A 52 0.58 -5.17 1.48
CA LEU A 52 1.27 -3.92 1.77
C LEU A 52 2.00 -3.94 3.11
N GLU A 53 1.43 -4.57 4.14
CA GLU A 53 2.06 -4.80 5.43
C GLU A 53 3.39 -5.56 5.24
N LEU A 54 3.33 -6.72 4.58
CA LEU A 54 4.47 -7.63 4.44
C LEU A 54 5.51 -7.17 3.41
N SER A 55 5.16 -6.26 2.49
CA SER A 55 6.08 -5.81 1.44
C SER A 55 6.56 -4.36 1.61
N MET A 56 5.71 -3.45 2.11
CA MET A 56 5.97 -2.00 2.11
C MET A 56 5.77 -1.35 3.50
N GLY A 57 5.26 -2.09 4.49
CA GLY A 57 4.97 -1.60 5.84
C GLY A 57 6.22 -1.33 6.68
N LEU A 58 6.02 -0.68 7.83
CA LEU A 58 7.07 -0.56 8.84
C LEU A 58 7.28 -1.92 9.53
N SER A 59 8.53 -2.36 9.64
CA SER A 59 8.88 -3.65 10.25
C SER A 59 9.30 -3.52 11.71
N ALA A 60 9.94 -2.41 12.08
CA ALA A 60 10.41 -2.15 13.44
C ALA A 60 10.74 -0.68 13.65
N TRP A 61 10.97 -0.30 14.90
CA TRP A 61 11.61 0.95 15.28
C TRP A 61 12.97 0.66 15.91
N LYS A 62 14.00 1.39 15.48
CA LYS A 62 15.33 1.36 16.09
C LYS A 62 15.58 2.66 16.83
N GLU A 63 16.34 2.58 17.90
CA GLU A 63 16.76 3.74 18.70
C GLU A 63 18.22 3.57 19.14
N ALA A 64 19.03 4.62 18.94
CA ALA A 64 20.42 4.68 19.39
C ALA A 64 20.89 6.14 19.48
N ALA A 65 21.73 6.45 20.48
CA ALA A 65 22.33 7.77 20.66
C ALA A 65 21.33 8.95 20.57
N GLY A 66 20.14 8.79 21.16
CA GLY A 66 19.08 9.81 21.17
C GLY A 66 18.32 9.97 19.84
N SER A 67 18.61 9.15 18.83
CA SER A 67 17.89 9.12 17.56
C SER A 67 17.00 7.89 17.47
N ARG A 68 15.78 8.06 16.95
CA ARG A 68 14.83 6.97 16.69
C ARG A 68 14.34 7.01 15.25
N TRP A 69 14.33 5.86 14.59
CA TRP A 69 13.90 5.75 13.19
C TRP A 69 13.15 4.44 12.91
N SER A 70 12.27 4.47 11.92
CA SER A 70 11.54 3.30 11.47
C SER A 70 12.35 2.50 10.45
N LEU A 71 12.22 1.19 10.49
CA LEU A 71 12.61 0.27 9.42
C LEU A 71 11.36 -0.11 8.60
N ARG A 72 11.56 -0.47 7.33
CA ARG A 72 10.50 -1.01 6.46
C ARG A 72 10.78 -2.46 6.07
N MET A 73 9.75 -3.14 5.58
CA MET A 73 9.88 -4.48 5.00
C MET A 73 10.74 -4.49 3.72
N ASN A 74 10.65 -3.45 2.89
CA ASN A 74 11.48 -3.31 1.69
C ASN A 74 12.86 -2.70 2.04
N PRO A 75 13.99 -3.40 1.84
CA PRO A 75 15.31 -2.88 2.19
C PRO A 75 15.69 -1.65 1.34
N SER A 76 16.40 -0.70 1.94
CA SER A 76 16.90 0.50 1.27
C SER A 76 18.25 0.92 1.85
N SER A 77 19.22 1.22 0.98
CA SER A 77 20.55 1.68 1.41
C SER A 77 20.42 2.98 2.22
N GLY A 78 21.06 3.02 3.39
CA GLY A 78 21.00 4.16 4.32
C GLY A 78 19.62 4.41 4.95
N ASN A 79 18.66 3.49 4.81
CA ASN A 79 17.29 3.64 5.34
C ASN A 79 16.58 4.91 4.81
N LEU A 80 16.90 5.34 3.58
CA LEU A 80 16.38 6.58 2.99
C LEU A 80 14.98 6.44 2.38
N HIS A 81 14.66 5.25 1.82
CA HIS A 81 13.37 4.93 1.19
C HIS A 81 12.81 6.02 0.26
N PRO A 82 13.50 6.38 -0.85
CA PRO A 82 13.03 7.41 -1.78
C PRO A 82 11.84 6.98 -2.65
N THR A 83 11.28 5.79 -2.43
CA THR A 83 10.24 5.18 -3.25
C THR A 83 8.91 5.18 -2.52
N GLU A 84 7.87 5.63 -3.21
CA GLU A 84 6.48 5.59 -2.73
C GLU A 84 5.65 4.54 -3.46
N ALA A 85 4.65 4.00 -2.77
CA ALA A 85 3.74 3.00 -3.32
C ALA A 85 2.40 3.66 -3.69
N HIS A 86 1.98 3.45 -4.94
CA HIS A 86 0.67 3.86 -5.43
C HIS A 86 -0.09 2.66 -5.96
N LEU A 87 -1.39 2.60 -5.66
CA LEU A 87 -2.29 1.54 -6.08
C LEU A 87 -3.34 2.13 -7.00
N ILE A 88 -3.63 1.42 -8.08
CA ILE A 88 -4.78 1.69 -8.96
C ILE A 88 -5.78 0.59 -8.68
N LEU A 89 -6.87 0.93 -8.00
CA LEU A 89 -7.84 -0.03 -7.49
C LEU A 89 -9.20 0.14 -8.18
N PRO A 90 -9.90 -0.97 -8.48
CA PRO A 90 -11.32 -0.93 -8.81
C PRO A 90 -12.15 -0.58 -7.56
N ASP A 91 -13.46 -0.49 -7.73
CA ASP A 91 -14.37 -0.44 -6.59
C ASP A 91 -14.23 -1.71 -5.75
N LEU A 92 -13.88 -1.51 -4.49
CA LEU A 92 -13.85 -2.53 -3.46
C LEU A 92 -14.91 -2.17 -2.42
N GLN A 93 -15.29 -3.13 -1.59
CA GLN A 93 -16.29 -2.91 -0.53
C GLN A 93 -15.83 -1.78 0.40
N GLY A 94 -16.51 -0.63 0.34
CA GLY A 94 -16.18 0.56 1.14
C GLY A 94 -15.00 1.40 0.61
N TYR A 95 -14.45 1.07 -0.56
CA TYR A 95 -13.30 1.75 -1.16
C TYR A 95 -13.58 2.03 -2.65
N PRO A 96 -13.92 3.27 -3.01
CA PRO A 96 -14.24 3.62 -4.39
C PRO A 96 -13.08 3.36 -5.36
N ALA A 97 -13.37 3.16 -6.64
CA ALA A 97 -12.33 3.11 -7.67
C ALA A 97 -11.46 4.38 -7.65
N GLY A 98 -10.15 4.21 -7.80
CA GLY A 98 -9.23 5.35 -7.75
C GLY A 98 -7.75 5.00 -7.70
N ILE A 99 -6.95 6.07 -7.68
CA ILE A 99 -5.52 6.03 -7.39
C ILE A 99 -5.33 6.33 -5.92
N TYR A 100 -4.59 5.48 -5.23
CA TYR A 100 -4.30 5.59 -3.82
C TYR A 100 -2.80 5.65 -3.59
N HIS A 101 -2.35 6.52 -2.70
CA HIS A 101 -1.01 6.49 -2.13
C HIS A 101 -1.05 5.68 -0.85
N TYR A 102 -0.11 4.74 -0.68
CA TYR A 102 0.03 4.01 0.58
C TYR A 102 0.99 4.75 1.51
N SER A 103 0.52 5.09 2.72
CA SER A 103 1.34 5.71 3.77
C SER A 103 1.85 4.64 4.73
N PRO A 104 3.16 4.30 4.73
CA PRO A 104 3.68 3.23 5.56
C PRO A 104 3.62 3.56 7.05
N LEU A 105 3.81 4.83 7.42
CA LEU A 105 3.79 5.28 8.81
C LEU A 105 2.44 5.06 9.47
N HIS A 106 1.35 5.27 8.72
CA HIS A 106 -0.01 5.16 9.22
C HIS A 106 -0.71 3.87 8.81
N HIS A 107 -0.05 3.04 8.00
CA HIS A 107 -0.62 1.87 7.36
C HIS A 107 -2.03 2.16 6.80
N CYS A 108 -2.10 3.11 5.86
CA CYS A 108 -3.36 3.61 5.32
C CYS A 108 -3.26 3.94 3.82
N LEU A 109 -4.42 4.05 3.18
CA LEU A 109 -4.54 4.52 1.79
C LEU A 109 -5.06 5.95 1.75
N GLU A 110 -4.38 6.81 1.01
CA GLU A 110 -4.74 8.21 0.76
C GLU A 110 -5.19 8.36 -0.70
N ARG A 111 -6.45 8.68 -0.95
CA ARG A 111 -7.02 8.72 -2.31
C ARG A 111 -6.55 9.92 -3.14
N ARG A 112 -5.60 9.72 -4.05
CA ARG A 112 -5.01 10.79 -4.89
C ARG A 112 -5.87 11.20 -6.08
N ALA A 113 -6.65 10.27 -6.63
CA ALA A 113 -7.52 10.56 -7.75
C ALA A 113 -8.71 9.59 -7.80
N GLU A 114 -9.81 10.08 -8.33
CA GLU A 114 -10.93 9.22 -8.73
C GLU A 114 -10.64 8.63 -10.11
N ILE A 115 -11.07 7.39 -10.32
CA ILE A 115 -11.01 6.74 -11.63
C ILE A 115 -12.41 6.23 -11.96
N SER A 116 -12.80 6.35 -13.23
CA SER A 116 -14.06 5.77 -13.70
C SER A 116 -14.06 4.25 -13.50
N ALA A 117 -15.12 3.71 -12.91
CA ALA A 117 -15.32 2.27 -12.78
C ALA A 117 -15.28 1.54 -14.15
N THR A 118 -15.57 2.26 -15.24
CA THR A 118 -15.51 1.73 -16.61
C THR A 118 -14.08 1.44 -17.11
N LEU A 119 -13.02 1.88 -16.41
CA LEU A 119 -11.64 1.58 -16.77
C LEU A 119 -11.36 0.07 -16.86
N TRP A 120 -12.08 -0.71 -16.06
CA TRP A 120 -11.88 -2.16 -15.91
C TRP A 120 -12.72 -3.00 -16.86
N GLY A 121 -13.67 -2.39 -17.58
CA GLY A 121 -14.47 -3.08 -18.58
C GLY A 121 -13.63 -3.36 -19.83
N ARG A 122 -13.38 -4.64 -20.11
CA ARG A 122 -12.93 -5.13 -21.42
C ARG A 122 -13.97 -6.05 -22.00
#